data_AF-A0A5S6QFH5-F1
#
_entry.id   AF-A0A5S6QFH5-F1
#
_cell.length_a   1.000
_cell.length_b   1.000
_cell.length_c   1.000
_cell.angle_alpha   90.00
_cell.angle_beta   90.00
_cell.angle_gamma   90.00
#
_symmetry.space_group_name_H-M   'P 1'
#
loop_
_entity.id
_entity.type
_entity.pdbx_description
1 polymer ?
#
loop_
_entity_poly.entity_id
_entity_poly.type
_entity_poly.pdbx_seq_one_letter_code
_entity_poly.pdbx_strand_id
1 'polypeptide(L)'
;MTDAKASTIARCKASRLYDPIKEHGLRAFIFHPKYDISFYGIEKCHPFDSGKWGRVCKQLMDRGYLDEGCILRPMEATKDDLLVVHTKCYLYTLKWSIVLVGILEVPLIMFFPACLVDRKVLSRFRLQTGGTVLASRVALELGAAVNIGGGFHHCSASRGGGFCPYADITLSLKFLFINKLVSKAMIIDLDAHQGNGHETDFMNNDDVYILDMYNSGIYPYDLRSRKAIRKNVRLGFFVEDEEYLNLLKDALVEAKSEFLPDIVVYNAGTDCLVGDSLGCLSVTAEGIIKRDELVFQAFRRASPPVPVVMVTSGGYQSNNAKVIADSLANLIDKASVPFIPPYETLRYAEWSIVCASRIAPVRLLDPLFTHCDLPADKSLFIGDTVPRKAMKGLCNAFRNNISSFVVSRSLLLTVHSV
;
A
#
# COMPACT_ATOMS: atom_id res chain seq x y z
N MET A 1 -30.54 -3.64 -7.47
CA MET A 1 -29.42 -3.16 -6.61
C MET A 1 -29.10 -4.12 -5.46
N THR A 2 -30.03 -4.98 -5.01
CA THR A 2 -29.85 -5.95 -3.93
C THR A 2 -28.81 -7.05 -4.23
N ASP A 3 -28.81 -7.58 -5.46
CA ASP A 3 -27.98 -8.75 -5.81
C ASP A 3 -26.49 -8.44 -5.89
N ALA A 4 -26.13 -7.25 -6.40
CA ALA A 4 -24.73 -6.82 -6.47
C ALA A 4 -24.13 -6.64 -5.08
N LYS A 5 -24.88 -6.01 -4.16
CA LYS A 5 -24.45 -5.81 -2.77
C LYS A 5 -24.37 -7.14 -2.02
N ALA A 6 -25.35 -8.02 -2.19
CA ALA A 6 -25.32 -9.38 -1.63
C ALA A 6 -24.12 -10.18 -2.14
N SER A 7 -23.82 -10.08 -3.44
CA SER A 7 -22.66 -10.72 -4.05
C SER A 7 -21.33 -10.20 -3.50
N THR A 8 -21.19 -8.88 -3.31
CA THR A 8 -19.99 -8.28 -2.69
C THR A 8 -19.80 -8.74 -1.24
N ILE A 9 -20.87 -8.79 -0.44
CA ILE A 9 -20.82 -9.31 0.93
C ILE A 9 -20.40 -10.78 0.95
N ALA A 10 -20.96 -11.60 0.05
CA ALA A 10 -20.62 -13.01 -0.06
C ALA A 10 -19.13 -13.22 -0.41
N ARG A 11 -18.60 -12.46 -1.38
CA ARG A 11 -17.15 -12.50 -1.72
C ARG A 11 -16.29 -12.11 -0.53
N CYS A 12 -16.63 -11.01 0.14
CA CYS A 12 -15.90 -10.54 1.31
C CYS A 12 -15.86 -11.60 2.43
N LYS A 13 -16.99 -12.26 2.72
CA LYS A 13 -17.06 -13.33 3.73
C LYS A 13 -16.35 -14.63 3.34
N ALA A 14 -16.20 -14.90 2.04
CA ALA A 14 -15.50 -16.09 1.54
C ALA A 14 -13.99 -15.88 1.38
N SER A 15 -13.51 -14.63 1.51
CA SER A 15 -12.11 -14.27 1.36
C SER A 15 -11.25 -14.87 2.46
N ARG A 16 -10.03 -15.27 2.10
CA ARG A 16 -8.96 -15.68 3.03
C ARG A 16 -7.88 -14.61 3.20
N LEU A 17 -8.09 -13.41 2.63
CA LEU A 17 -7.20 -12.27 2.89
C LEU A 17 -7.37 -11.72 4.31
N TYR A 18 -8.45 -12.13 4.98
CA TYR A 18 -8.99 -11.51 6.19
C TYR A 18 -9.12 -12.53 7.34
N ASP A 19 -8.25 -13.54 7.38
CA ASP A 19 -8.31 -14.60 8.39
C ASP A 19 -7.99 -14.07 9.80
N PRO A 20 -8.68 -14.54 10.86
CA PRO A 20 -8.43 -14.11 12.24
C PRO A 20 -7.02 -14.49 12.73
N ILE A 21 -6.29 -13.54 13.30
CA ILE A 21 -4.84 -13.67 13.58
C ILE A 21 -4.52 -14.57 14.78
N LYS A 22 -5.53 -15.04 15.53
CA LYS A 22 -5.33 -15.89 16.73
C LYS A 22 -4.48 -17.15 16.48
N GLU A 23 -4.27 -17.56 15.23
CA GLU A 23 -3.42 -18.70 14.84
C GLU A 23 -1.96 -18.34 14.48
N HIS A 24 -1.59 -17.06 14.32
CA HIS A 24 -0.29 -16.67 13.73
C HIS A 24 0.67 -15.90 14.65
N GLY A 25 0.28 -15.64 15.90
CA GLY A 25 1.08 -14.87 16.85
C GLY A 25 1.01 -13.35 16.62
N LEU A 26 1.56 -12.58 17.56
CA LEU A 26 1.42 -11.12 17.58
C LEU A 26 2.47 -10.46 16.68
N ARG A 27 2.21 -10.38 15.37
CA ARG A 27 3.17 -9.87 14.36
C ARG A 27 2.62 -8.66 13.64
N ALA A 28 3.33 -7.54 13.68
CA ALA A 28 2.86 -6.27 13.10
C ALA A 28 3.33 -6.01 11.66
N PHE A 29 4.29 -6.80 11.14
CA PHE A 29 4.90 -6.56 9.83
C PHE A 29 4.42 -7.56 8.79
N ILE A 30 3.94 -7.06 7.66
CA ILE A 30 3.42 -7.86 6.55
C ILE A 30 4.37 -7.72 5.37
N PHE A 31 4.93 -8.85 4.93
CA PHE A 31 5.84 -8.89 3.79
C PHE A 31 5.89 -10.28 3.17
N HIS A 32 6.04 -10.34 1.85
CA HIS A 32 6.37 -11.58 1.15
C HIS A 32 7.61 -11.35 0.27
N PRO A 33 8.57 -12.29 0.15
CA PRO A 33 9.72 -12.14 -0.75
C PRO A 33 9.37 -12.01 -2.24
N LYS A 34 8.09 -12.20 -2.60
CA LYS A 34 7.56 -12.04 -3.95
C LYS A 34 7.03 -10.63 -4.17
N TYR A 35 7.00 -9.74 -3.17
CA TYR A 35 6.67 -8.34 -3.40
C TYR A 35 7.60 -7.72 -4.45
N ASP A 36 8.89 -8.08 -4.39
CA ASP A 36 9.87 -7.59 -5.34
C ASP A 36 9.62 -8.12 -6.75
N ILE A 37 9.49 -7.22 -7.73
CA ILE A 37 9.25 -7.59 -9.13
C ILE A 37 10.60 -7.78 -9.81
N SER A 38 10.80 -8.96 -10.41
CA SER A 38 11.91 -9.18 -11.34
C SER A 38 11.36 -9.70 -12.65
N PHE A 39 11.61 -8.97 -13.72
CA PHE A 39 11.08 -9.21 -15.05
C PHE A 39 12.21 -9.14 -16.08
N TYR A 40 13.14 -10.09 -15.94
CA TYR A 40 14.30 -10.25 -16.81
C TYR A 40 15.23 -9.02 -16.89
N GLY A 41 15.18 -8.12 -15.90
CA GLY A 41 15.99 -6.90 -15.84
C GLY A 41 15.34 -5.68 -16.47
N ILE A 42 14.17 -5.82 -17.11
CA ILE A 42 13.41 -4.69 -17.68
C ILE A 42 12.95 -3.74 -16.59
N GLU A 43 12.69 -4.27 -15.39
CA GLU A 43 12.31 -3.50 -14.21
C GLU A 43 13.34 -2.42 -13.84
N LYS A 44 14.62 -2.60 -14.22
CA LYS A 44 15.71 -1.64 -13.93
C LYS A 44 15.71 -0.41 -14.84
N CYS A 45 14.83 -0.41 -15.84
CA CYS A 45 14.72 0.63 -16.86
C CYS A 45 13.47 1.50 -16.59
N HIS A 46 12.84 1.32 -15.42
CA HIS A 46 11.70 2.06 -14.92
C HIS A 46 12.09 2.80 -13.62
N PRO A 47 11.56 4.02 -13.35
CA PRO A 47 11.89 4.78 -12.14
C PRO A 47 11.45 4.09 -10.84
N PHE A 48 10.36 3.33 -10.86
CA PHE A 48 9.91 2.55 -9.70
C PHE A 48 10.89 1.44 -9.32
N ASP A 49 11.45 1.55 -8.11
CA ASP A 49 12.33 0.55 -7.52
C ASP A 49 11.54 -0.66 -7.05
N SER A 50 11.30 -1.56 -7.99
CA SER A 50 10.57 -2.80 -7.75
C SER A 50 11.27 -3.82 -6.84
N GLY A 51 12.49 -3.55 -6.36
CA GLY A 51 13.20 -4.36 -5.38
C GLY A 51 13.36 -3.68 -4.02
N LYS A 52 12.67 -2.56 -3.79
CA LYS A 52 12.77 -1.73 -2.57
C LYS A 52 12.35 -2.52 -1.33
N TRP A 53 11.31 -3.33 -1.44
CA TRP A 53 10.65 -4.00 -0.32
C TRP A 53 11.53 -5.05 0.36
N GLY A 54 12.17 -5.92 -0.42
CA GLY A 54 13.13 -6.89 0.10
C GLY A 54 14.33 -6.23 0.76
N ARG A 55 14.79 -5.08 0.26
CA ARG A 55 15.90 -4.33 0.87
C ARG A 55 15.52 -3.66 2.18
N VAL A 56 14.29 -3.14 2.30
CA VAL A 56 13.77 -2.63 3.58
C VAL A 56 13.79 -3.75 4.64
N CYS A 57 13.18 -4.90 4.32
CA CYS A 57 13.11 -6.02 5.25
C CYS A 57 14.49 -6.52 5.63
N LYS A 58 15.39 -6.69 4.64
CA LYS A 58 16.76 -7.13 4.90
C LYS A 58 17.49 -6.17 5.85
N GLN A 59 17.39 -4.86 5.64
CA GLN A 59 18.05 -3.90 6.52
C GLN A 59 17.51 -3.94 7.96
N LEU A 60 16.21 -4.11 8.13
CA LEU A 60 15.61 -4.26 9.47
C LEU A 60 16.06 -5.56 10.14
N MET A 61 16.15 -6.66 9.39
CA MET A 61 16.66 -7.94 9.89
C MET A 61 18.14 -7.87 10.28
N ASP A 62 18.99 -7.33 9.40
CA ASP A 62 20.44 -7.22 9.62
C ASP A 62 20.76 -6.37 10.88
N ARG A 63 19.86 -5.43 11.23
CA ARG A 63 19.98 -4.55 12.41
C ARG A 63 19.28 -5.11 13.66
N GLY A 64 18.64 -6.28 13.58
CA GLY A 64 17.96 -6.92 14.71
C GLY A 64 16.57 -6.36 15.06
N TYR A 65 15.99 -5.50 14.21
CA TYR A 65 14.63 -4.97 14.42
C TYR A 65 13.53 -5.94 13.98
N LEU A 66 13.84 -6.89 13.09
CA LEU A 66 12.92 -7.92 12.62
C LEU A 66 13.61 -9.28 12.58
N ASP A 67 12.85 -10.33 12.85
CA ASP A 67 13.20 -11.69 12.48
C ASP A 67 12.10 -12.28 11.57
N GLU A 68 12.34 -13.48 11.03
CA GLU A 68 11.35 -14.19 10.21
C GLU A 68 10.06 -14.53 10.99
N GLY A 69 10.16 -14.65 12.32
CA GLY A 69 9.03 -14.83 13.24
C GLY A 69 8.21 -13.56 13.49
N CYS A 70 8.72 -12.37 13.16
CA CYS A 70 8.01 -11.09 13.26
C CYS A 70 7.18 -10.75 12.00
N ILE A 71 7.35 -11.51 10.91
CA ILE A 71 6.71 -11.24 9.62
C ILE A 71 5.50 -12.15 9.40
N LEU A 72 4.38 -11.55 9.01
CA LEU A 72 3.21 -12.23 8.46
C LEU A 72 3.30 -12.30 6.94
N ARG A 73 3.01 -13.48 6.41
CA ARG A 73 2.99 -13.72 4.97
C ARG A 73 1.56 -13.52 4.46
N PRO A 74 1.32 -12.54 3.58
CA PRO A 74 0.01 -12.30 3.01
C PRO A 74 -0.32 -13.33 1.92
N MET A 75 -1.60 -13.46 1.65
CA MET A 75 -2.13 -14.23 0.52
C MET A 75 -2.31 -13.33 -0.71
N GLU A 76 -2.19 -13.91 -1.91
CA GLU A 76 -2.46 -13.19 -3.16
C GLU A 76 -3.96 -12.89 -3.28
N ALA A 77 -4.31 -11.63 -3.50
CA ALA A 77 -5.71 -11.25 -3.73
C ALA A 77 -6.27 -11.98 -4.96
N THR A 78 -7.32 -12.77 -4.75
CA THR A 78 -8.00 -13.48 -5.83
C THR A 78 -8.85 -12.52 -6.66
N LYS A 79 -9.31 -12.99 -7.81
CA LYS A 79 -10.27 -12.22 -8.63
C LYS A 79 -11.54 -11.88 -7.85
N ASP A 80 -12.04 -12.78 -7.00
CA ASP A 80 -13.24 -12.52 -6.20
C ASP A 80 -12.99 -11.50 -5.10
N ASP A 81 -11.80 -11.51 -4.49
CA ASP A 81 -11.40 -10.45 -3.57
C ASP A 81 -11.39 -9.10 -4.27
N LEU A 82 -10.73 -9.00 -5.43
CA LEU A 82 -10.66 -7.77 -6.20
C LEU A 82 -12.05 -7.27 -6.64
N LEU A 83 -13.01 -8.17 -6.91
CA LEU A 83 -14.39 -7.82 -7.25
C LEU A 83 -15.21 -7.27 -6.07
N VAL A 84 -14.65 -7.19 -4.86
CA VAL A 84 -15.26 -6.43 -3.75
C VAL A 84 -15.21 -4.93 -4.04
N VAL A 85 -14.14 -4.45 -4.68
CA VAL A 85 -13.94 -3.03 -5.01
C VAL A 85 -14.02 -2.76 -6.52
N HIS A 86 -13.33 -3.57 -7.32
CA HIS A 86 -13.14 -3.29 -8.73
C HIS A 86 -14.34 -3.70 -9.58
N THR A 87 -14.60 -2.90 -10.61
CA THR A 87 -15.59 -3.28 -11.63
C THR A 87 -15.09 -4.47 -12.44
N LYS A 88 -16.01 -5.37 -12.82
CA LYS A 88 -15.71 -6.48 -13.73
C LYS A 88 -15.08 -6.01 -15.04
N CYS A 89 -15.55 -4.87 -15.56
CA CYS A 89 -15.04 -4.24 -16.77
C CYS A 89 -13.55 -3.89 -16.62
N TYR A 90 -13.20 -3.16 -15.56
CA TYR A 90 -11.81 -2.79 -15.30
C TYR A 90 -10.89 -4.01 -15.13
N LEU A 91 -11.27 -5.01 -14.33
CA LEU A 91 -10.44 -6.21 -14.19
C LEU A 91 -10.26 -6.96 -15.51
N TYR A 92 -11.22 -6.85 -16.44
CA TYR A 92 -11.08 -7.42 -17.77
C TYR A 92 -10.11 -6.62 -18.66
N THR A 93 -10.03 -5.29 -18.49
CA THR A 93 -9.08 -4.45 -19.26
C THR A 93 -7.62 -4.76 -18.94
N LEU A 94 -7.31 -5.25 -17.73
CA LEU A 94 -5.96 -5.65 -17.32
C LEU A 94 -5.40 -6.84 -18.12
N LYS A 95 -6.22 -7.53 -18.92
CA LYS A 95 -5.74 -8.56 -19.86
C LYS A 95 -5.07 -7.99 -21.10
N TRP A 96 -5.25 -6.70 -21.38
CA TRP A 96 -4.77 -6.05 -22.59
C TRP A 96 -3.44 -5.34 -22.31
N SER A 97 -2.40 -5.70 -23.06
CA SER A 97 -1.04 -5.16 -22.85
C SER A 97 -0.98 -3.64 -22.97
N ILE A 98 -1.80 -3.03 -23.84
CA ILE A 98 -1.84 -1.56 -23.99
C ILE A 98 -2.30 -0.85 -22.71
N VAL A 99 -3.25 -1.45 -21.99
CA VAL A 99 -3.74 -0.93 -20.71
C VAL A 99 -2.66 -1.06 -19.65
N LEU A 100 -1.99 -2.22 -19.59
CA LEU A 100 -0.90 -2.45 -18.65
C LEU A 100 0.29 -1.52 -18.90
N VAL A 101 0.63 -1.24 -20.16
CA VAL A 101 1.66 -0.26 -20.51
C VAL A 101 1.29 1.13 -20.00
N GLY A 102 0.03 1.55 -20.13
CA GLY A 102 -0.42 2.85 -19.63
C GLY A 102 -0.45 2.94 -18.10
N ILE A 103 -0.73 1.85 -17.40
CA ILE A 103 -0.77 1.81 -15.93
C ILE A 103 0.64 1.73 -15.35
N LEU A 104 1.46 0.81 -15.85
CA LEU A 104 2.78 0.50 -15.33
C LEU A 104 3.87 1.41 -15.91
N GLU A 105 3.58 2.15 -16.97
CA GLU A 105 4.49 3.03 -17.71
C GLU A 105 5.80 2.34 -18.16
N VAL A 106 5.71 1.04 -18.46
CA VAL A 106 6.81 0.26 -19.05
C VAL A 106 6.39 -0.18 -20.46
N PRO A 107 6.76 0.58 -21.52
CA PRO A 107 6.41 0.24 -22.90
C PRO A 107 6.85 -1.17 -23.33
N LEU A 108 7.99 -1.64 -22.81
CA LEU A 108 8.55 -2.95 -23.14
C LEU A 108 7.63 -4.12 -22.75
N ILE A 109 6.71 -3.93 -21.80
CA ILE A 109 5.73 -4.97 -21.41
C ILE A 109 4.81 -5.34 -22.57
N MET A 110 4.61 -4.45 -23.56
CA MET A 110 3.79 -4.71 -24.75
C MET A 110 4.21 -5.97 -25.51
N PHE A 111 5.50 -6.29 -25.51
CA PHE A 111 6.07 -7.39 -26.28
C PHE A 111 6.00 -8.75 -25.56
N PHE A 112 5.42 -8.81 -24.36
CA PHE A 112 5.31 -10.05 -23.59
C PHE A 112 3.87 -10.58 -23.57
N PRO A 113 3.68 -11.91 -23.53
CA PRO A 113 2.36 -12.50 -23.38
C PRO A 113 1.68 -12.04 -22.08
N ALA A 114 0.39 -11.69 -22.14
CA ALA A 114 -0.37 -11.18 -20.99
C ALA A 114 -0.32 -12.13 -19.78
N CYS A 115 -0.34 -13.46 -20.00
CA CYS A 115 -0.22 -14.44 -18.91
C CYS A 115 1.13 -14.38 -18.18
N LEU A 116 2.21 -14.04 -18.90
CA LEU A 116 3.54 -13.93 -18.32
C LEU A 116 3.66 -12.65 -17.49
N VAL A 117 3.12 -11.54 -18.01
CA VAL A 117 3.04 -10.25 -17.30
C VAL A 117 2.18 -10.41 -16.05
N ASP A 118 1.03 -11.08 -16.16
CA ASP A 118 0.18 -11.38 -15.00
C ASP A 118 0.94 -12.16 -13.92
N ARG A 119 1.57 -13.28 -14.30
CA ARG A 119 2.28 -14.15 -13.36
C ARG A 119 3.50 -13.50 -12.72
N LYS A 120 4.22 -12.63 -13.42
CA LYS A 120 5.50 -12.06 -12.95
C LYS A 120 5.36 -10.66 -12.35
N VAL A 121 4.36 -9.89 -12.75
CA VAL A 121 4.15 -8.50 -12.37
C VAL A 121 2.85 -8.36 -11.57
N LEU A 122 1.69 -8.61 -12.18
CA LEU A 122 0.40 -8.34 -11.53
C LEU A 122 0.15 -9.20 -10.29
N SER A 123 0.62 -10.45 -10.26
CA SER A 123 0.55 -11.30 -9.07
C SER A 123 1.26 -10.68 -7.86
N ARG A 124 2.33 -9.90 -8.08
CA ARG A 124 3.08 -9.24 -7.01
C ARG A 124 2.32 -8.05 -6.46
N PHE A 125 1.64 -7.31 -7.33
CA PHE A 125 0.70 -6.27 -6.93
C PHE A 125 -0.48 -6.87 -6.15
N ARG A 126 -1.09 -7.98 -6.62
CA ARG A 126 -2.18 -8.66 -5.89
C ARG A 126 -1.75 -9.18 -4.53
N LEU A 127 -0.50 -9.64 -4.40
CA LEU A 127 0.06 -10.07 -3.12
C LEU A 127 0.25 -8.90 -2.15
N GLN A 128 0.73 -7.76 -2.64
CA GLN A 128 0.79 -6.52 -1.86
C GLN A 128 -0.59 -6.02 -1.47
N THR A 129 -1.57 -6.10 -2.38
CA THR A 129 -2.98 -5.78 -2.12
C THR A 129 -3.56 -6.64 -1.00
N GLY A 130 -3.34 -7.96 -1.04
CA GLY A 130 -3.71 -8.86 0.06
C GLY A 130 -3.00 -8.50 1.37
N GLY A 131 -1.75 -8.05 1.29
CA GLY A 131 -1.01 -7.56 2.44
C GLY A 131 -1.59 -6.31 3.09
N THR A 132 -2.14 -5.37 2.31
CA THR A 132 -2.80 -4.17 2.85
C THR A 132 -4.08 -4.55 3.59
N VAL A 133 -4.86 -5.49 3.06
CA VAL A 133 -6.06 -6.05 3.72
C VAL A 133 -5.69 -6.73 5.04
N LEU A 134 -4.68 -7.62 5.02
CA LEU A 134 -4.20 -8.31 6.21
C LEU A 134 -3.65 -7.34 7.26
N ALA A 135 -2.80 -6.38 6.85
CA ALA A 135 -2.23 -5.39 7.74
C ALA A 135 -3.30 -4.54 8.43
N SER A 136 -4.38 -4.20 7.71
CA SER A 136 -5.48 -3.44 8.28
C SER A 136 -6.24 -4.23 9.35
N ARG A 137 -6.41 -5.56 9.15
CA ARG A 137 -6.95 -6.44 10.19
C ARG A 137 -6.02 -6.51 11.41
N VAL A 138 -4.72 -6.68 11.18
CA VAL A 138 -3.69 -6.73 12.24
C VAL A 138 -3.65 -5.43 13.03
N ALA A 139 -3.74 -4.28 12.37
CA ALA A 139 -3.74 -2.99 13.03
C ALA A 139 -4.93 -2.83 13.99
N LEU A 140 -6.12 -3.36 13.67
CA LEU A 140 -7.25 -3.32 14.61
C LEU A 140 -7.03 -4.16 15.88
N GLU A 141 -6.25 -5.24 15.79
CA GLU A 141 -6.00 -6.14 16.92
C GLU A 141 -4.79 -5.71 17.77
N LEU A 142 -3.69 -5.30 17.12
CA LEU A 142 -2.45 -4.89 17.78
C LEU A 142 -2.33 -3.38 17.98
N GLY A 143 -3.25 -2.64 17.37
CA GLY A 143 -3.24 -1.19 17.30
C GLY A 143 -2.33 -0.62 16.21
N ALA A 144 -1.32 -1.33 15.72
CA ALA A 144 -0.60 -0.91 14.51
C ALA A 144 -0.09 -2.08 13.69
N ALA A 145 0.02 -1.86 12.38
CA ALA A 145 0.64 -2.80 11.45
C ALA A 145 1.26 -2.06 10.26
N VAL A 146 2.23 -2.71 9.63
CA VAL A 146 2.94 -2.17 8.46
C VAL A 146 2.91 -3.21 7.35
N ASN A 147 2.30 -2.88 6.22
CA ASN A 147 2.57 -3.59 4.98
C ASN A 147 3.79 -2.94 4.32
N ILE A 148 4.89 -3.69 4.17
CA ILE A 148 6.13 -3.15 3.60
C ILE A 148 5.98 -2.77 2.11
N GLY A 149 4.88 -3.15 1.46
CA GLY A 149 4.51 -2.70 0.13
C GLY A 149 3.12 -2.06 0.11
N GLY A 150 2.44 -2.12 -1.04
CA GLY A 150 1.10 -1.53 -1.20
C GLY A 150 1.14 0.00 -1.25
N GLY A 151 0.00 0.63 -0.97
CA GLY A 151 -0.17 2.08 -1.09
C GLY A 151 -0.44 2.51 -2.53
N PHE A 152 -1.22 1.72 -3.28
CA PHE A 152 -1.47 1.93 -4.70
C PHE A 152 -2.53 3.02 -4.93
N HIS A 153 -2.24 4.22 -4.43
CA HIS A 153 -3.19 5.32 -4.25
C HIS A 153 -3.73 5.95 -5.54
N HIS A 154 -3.13 5.69 -6.70
CA HIS A 154 -3.62 6.16 -7.99
C HIS A 154 -4.68 5.25 -8.64
N CYS A 155 -4.86 4.02 -8.12
CA CYS A 155 -5.88 3.11 -8.64
C CYS A 155 -7.22 3.35 -7.95
N SER A 156 -8.28 3.50 -8.74
CA SER A 156 -9.66 3.49 -8.30
C SER A 156 -10.36 2.16 -8.65
N ALA A 157 -11.59 1.97 -8.20
CA ALA A 157 -12.45 0.83 -8.52
C ALA A 157 -12.56 0.55 -10.04
N SER A 158 -12.46 1.57 -10.89
CA SER A 158 -12.66 1.46 -12.33
C SER A 158 -11.46 1.82 -13.20
N ARG A 159 -10.34 2.29 -12.62
CA ARG A 159 -9.20 2.79 -13.39
C ARG A 159 -7.88 2.61 -12.63
N GLY A 160 -6.85 2.12 -13.29
CA GLY A 160 -5.47 2.15 -12.81
C GLY A 160 -4.69 3.30 -13.43
N GLY A 161 -3.54 3.63 -12.85
CA GLY A 161 -2.65 4.70 -13.31
C GLY A 161 -1.49 4.90 -12.33
N GLY A 162 -0.46 5.66 -12.71
CA GLY A 162 0.66 5.99 -11.81
C GLY A 162 1.26 4.76 -11.11
N PHE A 163 1.57 3.71 -11.88
CA PHE A 163 2.12 2.44 -11.37
C PHE A 163 1.16 1.58 -10.52
N CYS A 164 -0.10 1.99 -10.37
CA CYS A 164 -1.08 1.36 -9.50
C CYS A 164 -2.14 0.58 -10.30
N PRO A 165 -2.08 -0.76 -10.37
CA PRO A 165 -3.08 -1.58 -11.06
C PRO A 165 -4.27 -2.01 -10.19
N TYR A 166 -4.15 -1.96 -8.86
CA TYR A 166 -5.21 -2.39 -7.94
C TYR A 166 -5.37 -1.39 -6.80
N ALA A 167 -6.61 -1.13 -6.38
CA ALA A 167 -6.97 -0.15 -5.36
C ALA A 167 -6.92 -0.81 -3.97
N ASP A 168 -5.71 -1.04 -3.45
CA ASP A 168 -5.50 -1.81 -2.23
C ASP A 168 -6.02 -1.12 -0.96
N ILE A 169 -5.83 0.20 -0.83
CA ILE A 169 -6.38 1.00 0.27
C ILE A 169 -7.92 0.93 0.26
N THR A 170 -8.54 1.19 -0.90
CA THR A 170 -10.00 1.11 -1.04
C THR A 170 -10.51 -0.29 -0.73
N LEU A 171 -9.84 -1.33 -1.25
CA LEU A 171 -10.21 -2.72 -1.00
C LEU A 171 -10.20 -3.02 0.50
N SER A 172 -9.11 -2.66 1.18
CA SER A 172 -8.95 -2.89 2.61
C SER A 172 -10.08 -2.24 3.42
N LEU A 173 -10.36 -0.95 3.20
CA LEU A 173 -11.44 -0.26 3.91
C LEU A 173 -12.82 -0.88 3.61
N LYS A 174 -13.09 -1.32 2.37
CA LYS A 174 -14.33 -2.05 2.05
C LYS A 174 -14.45 -3.34 2.86
N PHE A 175 -13.36 -4.10 3.01
CA PHE A 175 -13.34 -5.29 3.87
C PHE A 175 -13.68 -4.95 5.33
N LEU A 176 -13.10 -3.90 5.89
CA LEU A 176 -13.39 -3.48 7.27
C LEU A 176 -14.85 -3.06 7.45
N PHE A 177 -15.39 -2.24 6.54
CA PHE A 177 -16.77 -1.76 6.60
C PHE A 177 -17.79 -2.90 6.41
N ILE A 178 -17.58 -3.80 5.44
CA ILE A 178 -18.50 -4.92 5.18
C ILE A 178 -18.56 -5.87 6.37
N ASN A 179 -17.43 -6.14 7.02
CA ASN A 179 -17.36 -6.96 8.23
C ASN A 179 -17.78 -6.21 9.50
N LYS A 180 -18.18 -4.93 9.39
CA LYS A 180 -18.63 -4.08 10.50
C LYS A 180 -17.60 -3.95 11.63
N LEU A 181 -16.32 -3.91 11.27
CA LEU A 181 -15.22 -3.81 12.23
C LEU A 181 -14.81 -2.36 12.50
N VAL A 182 -15.13 -1.48 11.55
CA VAL A 182 -15.02 -0.04 11.68
C VAL A 182 -16.27 0.58 11.05
N SER A 183 -16.65 1.76 11.54
CA SER A 183 -17.69 2.61 10.96
C SER A 183 -17.10 3.86 10.33
N LYS A 184 -15.96 4.34 10.84
CA LYS A 184 -15.26 5.52 10.32
C LYS A 184 -13.78 5.23 10.08
N ALA A 185 -13.25 5.67 8.95
CA ALA A 185 -11.83 5.54 8.63
C ALA A 185 -11.23 6.88 8.21
N MET A 186 -9.96 7.11 8.54
CA MET A 186 -9.20 8.24 8.03
C MET A 186 -8.09 7.74 7.12
N ILE A 187 -7.95 8.33 5.94
CA ILE A 187 -6.81 8.15 5.07
C ILE A 187 -5.92 9.38 5.24
N ILE A 188 -4.65 9.16 5.57
CA ILE A 188 -3.62 10.18 5.60
C ILE A 188 -2.64 9.81 4.49
N ASP A 189 -2.66 10.56 3.40
CA ASP A 189 -1.76 10.38 2.27
C ASP A 189 -0.67 11.45 2.29
N LEU A 190 0.58 11.01 2.47
CA LEU A 190 1.79 11.84 2.48
C LEU A 190 2.78 11.42 1.38
N ASP A 191 2.31 10.69 0.38
CA ASP A 191 3.00 10.56 -0.90
C ASP A 191 3.07 11.94 -1.60
N ALA A 192 4.11 12.19 -2.38
CA ALA A 192 4.27 13.49 -3.03
C ALA A 192 3.19 13.74 -4.09
N HIS A 193 2.57 12.68 -4.62
CA HIS A 193 1.50 12.75 -5.61
C HIS A 193 0.12 12.70 -4.93
N GLN A 194 -0.86 13.38 -5.54
CA GLN A 194 -2.25 13.30 -5.09
C GLN A 194 -2.80 11.87 -5.19
N GLY A 195 -3.43 11.37 -4.13
CA GLY A 195 -4.03 10.03 -4.01
C GLY A 195 -5.37 9.85 -4.75
N ASN A 196 -5.44 10.27 -6.01
CA ASN A 196 -6.68 10.42 -6.78
C ASN A 196 -7.54 9.14 -6.91
N GLY A 197 -6.95 7.95 -6.73
CA GLY A 197 -7.66 6.67 -6.79
C GLY A 197 -8.65 6.50 -5.65
N HIS A 198 -8.18 6.58 -4.40
CA HIS A 198 -9.05 6.42 -3.23
C HIS A 198 -9.95 7.65 -3.02
N GLU A 199 -9.50 8.85 -3.40
CA GLU A 199 -10.35 10.04 -3.48
C GLU A 199 -11.57 9.83 -4.39
N THR A 200 -11.36 9.23 -5.57
CA THR A 200 -12.47 8.91 -6.49
C THR A 200 -13.44 7.93 -5.84
N ASP A 201 -12.92 6.88 -5.21
CA ASP A 201 -13.71 5.78 -4.67
C ASP A 201 -14.54 6.16 -3.43
N PHE A 202 -14.06 7.13 -2.65
CA PHE A 202 -14.71 7.62 -1.43
C PHE A 202 -15.32 9.01 -1.58
N MET A 203 -15.44 9.50 -2.81
CA MET A 203 -16.14 10.74 -3.11
C MET A 203 -17.58 10.72 -2.55
N ASN A 204 -17.92 11.72 -1.76
CA ASN A 204 -19.21 11.83 -1.05
C ASN A 204 -19.48 10.72 -0.02
N ASN A 205 -18.44 10.08 0.53
CA ASN A 205 -18.58 9.15 1.65
C ASN A 205 -18.14 9.80 2.97
N ASP A 206 -19.10 10.22 3.80
CA ASP A 206 -18.82 10.88 5.08
C ASP A 206 -18.19 9.97 6.14
N ASP A 207 -18.22 8.65 5.93
CA ASP A 207 -17.56 7.67 6.80
C ASP A 207 -16.04 7.59 6.54
N VAL A 208 -15.53 8.27 5.51
CA VAL A 208 -14.09 8.32 5.18
C VAL A 208 -13.60 9.77 5.17
N TYR A 209 -12.65 10.07 6.04
CA TYR A 209 -11.94 11.35 6.05
C TYR A 209 -10.64 11.23 5.26
N ILE A 210 -10.40 12.12 4.31
CA ILE A 210 -9.16 12.14 3.53
C ILE A 210 -8.38 13.41 3.89
N LEU A 211 -7.19 13.21 4.46
CA LEU A 211 -6.12 14.19 4.54
C LEU A 211 -5.10 13.80 3.48
N ASP A 212 -4.87 14.69 2.51
CA ASP A 212 -3.84 14.51 1.49
C ASP A 212 -2.95 15.75 1.46
N MET A 213 -1.63 15.52 1.58
CA MET A 213 -0.60 16.54 1.59
C MET A 213 0.46 16.22 0.53
N TYR A 214 0.32 16.88 -0.62
CA TYR A 214 1.00 16.52 -1.85
C TYR A 214 1.53 17.75 -2.60
N ASN A 215 2.49 17.54 -3.50
CA ASN A 215 2.97 18.58 -4.40
C ASN A 215 1.91 18.86 -5.47
N SER A 216 1.30 20.04 -5.41
CA SER A 216 0.21 20.40 -6.32
C SER A 216 0.65 20.71 -7.76
N GLY A 217 1.97 20.81 -7.99
CA GLY A 217 2.59 21.09 -9.27
C GLY A 217 2.87 19.86 -10.14
N ILE A 218 2.62 18.64 -9.66
CA ILE A 218 2.94 17.38 -10.35
C ILE A 218 1.71 16.51 -10.65
N TYR A 219 1.90 15.39 -11.36
CA TYR A 219 0.85 14.40 -11.65
C TYR A 219 0.04 14.07 -10.38
N PRO A 220 -1.30 13.92 -10.45
CA PRO A 220 -2.16 13.72 -11.62
C PRO A 220 -2.99 14.92 -12.11
N TYR A 221 -2.96 16.06 -11.43
CA TYR A 221 -3.82 17.22 -11.70
C TYR A 221 -5.34 16.91 -11.70
N ASP A 222 -5.80 15.93 -10.91
CA ASP A 222 -7.19 15.47 -10.91
C ASP A 222 -8.07 16.35 -10.03
N LEU A 223 -8.55 17.45 -10.62
CA LEU A 223 -9.38 18.45 -9.93
C LEU A 223 -10.74 17.91 -9.45
N ARG A 224 -11.23 16.82 -10.06
CA ARG A 224 -12.52 16.22 -9.68
C ARG A 224 -12.35 15.42 -8.40
N SER A 225 -11.39 14.50 -8.39
CA SER A 225 -11.11 13.61 -7.25
C SER A 225 -10.72 14.42 -6.02
N ARG A 226 -9.97 15.51 -6.22
CA ARG A 226 -9.57 16.46 -5.18
C ARG A 226 -10.71 16.98 -4.30
N LYS A 227 -11.94 17.01 -4.82
CA LYS A 227 -13.12 17.45 -4.05
C LYS A 227 -13.48 16.50 -2.90
N ALA A 228 -12.98 15.27 -2.91
CA ALA A 228 -13.15 14.31 -1.82
C ALA A 228 -12.18 14.57 -0.65
N ILE A 229 -11.10 15.34 -0.87
CA ILE A 229 -10.12 15.65 0.17
C ILE A 229 -10.73 16.67 1.13
N ARG A 230 -10.87 16.28 2.40
CA ARG A 230 -11.42 17.14 3.44
C ARG A 230 -10.34 18.05 4.03
N LYS A 231 -9.15 17.50 4.29
CA LYS A 231 -7.95 18.28 4.63
C LYS A 231 -6.96 18.27 3.46
N ASN A 232 -7.08 19.28 2.61
CA ASN A 232 -6.30 19.41 1.38
C ASN A 232 -5.10 20.35 1.59
N VAL A 233 -3.92 19.79 1.77
CA VAL A 233 -2.68 20.55 1.95
C VAL A 233 -1.88 20.51 0.66
N ARG A 234 -1.82 21.65 -0.04
CA ARG A 234 -1.11 21.77 -1.32
C ARG A 234 0.27 22.33 -1.09
N LEU A 235 1.28 21.54 -1.42
CA LEU A 235 2.68 21.94 -1.35
C LEU A 235 3.13 22.52 -2.68
N GLY A 236 4.10 23.43 -2.59
CA GLY A 236 4.88 23.90 -3.73
C GLY A 236 6.06 22.98 -4.03
N PHE A 237 6.80 23.29 -5.08
CA PHE A 237 8.06 22.62 -5.39
C PHE A 237 9.10 22.89 -4.30
N PHE A 238 9.93 21.89 -4.03
CA PHE A 238 11.11 22.01 -3.16
C PHE A 238 10.83 22.42 -1.72
N VAL A 239 9.61 22.22 -1.21
CA VAL A 239 9.31 22.43 0.22
C VAL A 239 10.26 21.57 1.07
N GLU A 240 10.87 22.20 2.06
CA GLU A 240 11.85 21.61 2.97
C GLU A 240 11.21 21.19 4.31
N ASP A 241 12.01 20.56 5.17
CA ASP A 241 11.55 19.93 6.41
C ASP A 241 10.73 20.84 7.33
N GLU A 242 11.17 22.09 7.57
CA GLU A 242 10.53 22.94 8.57
C GLU A 242 9.09 23.29 8.15
N GLU A 243 8.93 23.78 6.92
CA GLU A 243 7.61 24.09 6.36
C GLU A 243 6.75 22.83 6.26
N TYR A 244 7.31 21.74 5.72
CA TYR A 244 6.59 20.47 5.57
C TYR A 244 6.06 19.95 6.92
N LEU A 245 6.92 19.88 7.94
CA LEU A 245 6.55 19.31 9.24
C LEU A 245 5.59 20.23 10.01
N ASN A 246 5.67 21.55 9.85
CA ASN A 246 4.74 22.47 10.49
C ASN A 246 3.34 22.36 9.86
N LEU A 247 3.25 22.37 8.53
CA LEU A 247 1.98 22.17 7.82
C LEU A 247 1.34 20.81 8.17
N LEU A 248 2.14 19.76 8.27
CA LEU A 248 1.65 18.45 8.68
C LEU A 248 1.11 18.46 10.11
N LYS A 249 1.81 19.06 11.07
CA LYS A 249 1.33 19.15 12.46
C LYS A 249 -0.03 19.83 12.54
N ASP A 250 -0.15 20.98 11.88
CA ASP A 250 -1.41 21.74 11.84
C ASP A 250 -2.53 20.91 11.20
N ALA A 251 -2.21 20.22 10.10
CA ALA A 251 -3.16 19.36 9.42
C ALA A 251 -3.64 18.17 10.26
N LEU A 252 -2.74 17.52 11.00
CA LEU A 252 -3.07 16.43 11.91
C LEU A 252 -3.93 16.90 13.09
N VAL A 253 -3.65 18.09 13.65
CA VAL A 253 -4.45 18.69 14.73
C VAL A 253 -5.88 18.96 14.25
N GLU A 254 -6.02 19.61 13.10
CA GLU A 254 -7.34 19.92 12.53
C GLU A 254 -8.12 18.66 12.17
N ALA A 255 -7.51 17.70 11.48
CA ALA A 255 -8.17 16.46 11.08
C ALA A 255 -8.67 15.67 12.28
N LYS A 256 -7.89 15.61 13.36
CA LYS A 256 -8.28 14.95 14.61
C LYS A 256 -9.41 15.68 15.35
N SER A 257 -9.50 17.00 15.21
CA SER A 257 -10.58 17.80 15.79
C SER A 257 -11.91 17.63 15.03
N GLU A 258 -11.83 17.42 13.72
CA GLU A 258 -13.00 17.34 12.83
C GLU A 258 -13.56 15.91 12.75
N PHE A 259 -12.71 14.89 12.90
CA PHE A 259 -13.08 13.51 12.64
C PHE A 259 -12.47 12.53 13.64
N LEU A 260 -13.32 11.64 14.15
CA LEU A 260 -12.93 10.56 15.07
C LEU A 260 -12.97 9.21 14.33
N PRO A 261 -11.84 8.77 13.74
CA PRO A 261 -11.77 7.50 13.04
C PRO A 261 -11.66 6.31 14.00
N ASP A 262 -12.17 5.15 13.57
CA ASP A 262 -11.91 3.86 14.22
C ASP A 262 -10.57 3.25 13.74
N ILE A 263 -10.07 3.69 12.58
CA ILE A 263 -8.77 3.30 12.01
C ILE A 263 -8.20 4.41 11.12
N VAL A 264 -6.88 4.53 11.11
CA VAL A 264 -6.12 5.37 10.17
C VAL A 264 -5.37 4.47 9.19
N VAL A 265 -5.57 4.70 7.88
CA VAL A 265 -4.69 4.20 6.82
C VAL A 265 -3.68 5.30 6.50
N TYR A 266 -2.42 5.05 6.81
CA TYR A 266 -1.33 5.97 6.55
C TYR A 266 -0.54 5.53 5.31
N ASN A 267 -0.70 6.28 4.21
CA ASN A 267 0.08 6.11 2.99
C ASN A 267 1.37 6.93 3.10
N ALA A 268 2.46 6.25 3.45
CA ALA A 268 3.76 6.83 3.79
C ALA A 268 4.72 6.83 2.59
N GLY A 269 4.28 7.34 1.44
CA GLY A 269 5.12 7.48 0.25
C GLY A 269 6.42 8.22 0.55
N THR A 270 7.53 7.83 -0.07
CA THR A 270 8.86 8.41 0.21
C THR A 270 9.45 9.20 -0.95
N ASP A 271 8.64 9.50 -1.96
CA ASP A 271 9.01 10.36 -3.09
C ASP A 271 9.00 11.86 -2.74
N CYS A 272 8.62 12.23 -1.53
CA CYS A 272 8.90 13.58 -1.00
C CYS A 272 10.38 13.80 -0.62
N LEU A 273 11.20 12.73 -0.66
CA LEU A 273 12.62 12.77 -0.30
C LEU A 273 13.41 13.68 -1.26
N VAL A 274 14.34 14.44 -0.69
CA VAL A 274 15.23 15.33 -1.43
C VAL A 274 15.93 14.61 -2.59
N GLY A 275 15.80 15.19 -3.78
CA GLY A 275 16.38 14.67 -5.02
C GLY A 275 15.59 13.53 -5.66
N ASP A 276 14.39 13.19 -5.17
CA ASP A 276 13.49 12.31 -5.89
C ASP A 276 13.04 12.95 -7.21
N SER A 277 13.11 12.18 -8.29
CA SER A 277 12.90 12.69 -9.66
C SER A 277 11.44 12.96 -10.01
N LEU A 278 10.49 12.43 -9.24
CA LEU A 278 9.05 12.53 -9.54
C LEU A 278 8.34 13.44 -8.52
N GLY A 279 8.64 13.31 -7.22
CA GLY A 279 7.91 14.06 -6.19
C GLY A 279 8.27 15.55 -6.09
N CYS A 280 9.48 15.95 -6.52
CA CYS A 280 9.95 17.34 -6.57
C CYS A 280 9.77 18.14 -5.25
N LEU A 281 9.98 17.49 -4.11
CA LEU A 281 10.07 18.10 -2.78
C LEU A 281 11.50 17.98 -2.23
N SER A 282 11.79 18.66 -1.12
CA SER A 282 13.13 18.73 -0.53
C SER A 282 13.16 18.24 0.92
N VAL A 283 12.29 17.28 1.27
CA VAL A 283 12.27 16.71 2.63
C VAL A 283 13.47 15.80 2.82
N THR A 284 14.22 15.97 3.91
CA THR A 284 15.38 15.14 4.23
C THR A 284 14.99 13.75 4.74
N ALA A 285 15.96 12.84 4.88
CA ALA A 285 15.70 11.54 5.50
C ALA A 285 15.21 11.70 6.96
N GLU A 286 15.81 12.63 7.70
CA GLU A 286 15.40 12.99 9.06
C GLU A 286 14.00 13.61 9.08
N GLY A 287 13.66 14.42 8.07
CA GLY A 287 12.33 14.96 7.86
C GLY A 287 11.28 13.86 7.69
N ILE A 288 11.56 12.84 6.86
CA ILE A 288 10.67 11.68 6.68
C ILE A 288 10.50 10.88 7.97
N ILE A 289 11.59 10.62 8.72
CA ILE A 289 11.50 9.92 10.01
C ILE A 289 10.61 10.70 10.99
N LYS A 290 10.77 12.02 11.07
CA LYS A 290 9.94 12.90 11.91
C LYS A 290 8.49 12.93 11.43
N ARG A 291 8.25 12.96 10.13
CA ARG A 291 6.91 12.93 9.52
C ARG A 291 6.14 11.69 9.97
N ASP A 292 6.74 10.51 9.76
CA ASP A 292 6.10 9.24 10.10
C ASP A 292 5.84 9.16 11.62
N GLU A 293 6.79 9.66 12.42
CA GLU A 293 6.62 9.78 13.87
C GLU A 293 5.44 10.67 14.27
N LEU A 294 5.27 11.84 13.65
CA LEU A 294 4.16 12.75 13.95
C LEU A 294 2.80 12.10 13.72
N VAL A 295 2.64 11.33 12.63
CA VAL A 295 1.39 10.61 12.35
C VAL A 295 1.11 9.57 13.42
N PHE A 296 2.10 8.76 13.78
CA PHE A 296 1.96 7.76 14.85
C PHE A 296 1.71 8.41 16.22
N GLN A 297 2.38 9.52 16.54
CA GLN A 297 2.11 10.27 17.76
C GLN A 297 0.67 10.82 17.80
N ALA A 298 0.17 11.34 16.68
CA ALA A 298 -1.16 11.95 16.61
C ALA A 298 -2.29 10.94 16.89
N PHE A 299 -2.12 9.67 16.49
CA PHE A 299 -3.17 8.65 16.55
C PHE A 299 -2.88 7.46 17.46
N ARG A 300 -1.69 6.83 17.40
CA ARG A 300 -1.36 5.68 18.26
C ARG A 300 -1.16 6.07 19.71
N ARG A 301 -0.61 7.25 19.97
CA ARG A 301 -0.37 7.78 21.32
C ARG A 301 -1.47 8.73 21.79
N ALA A 302 -2.56 8.82 21.03
CA ALA A 302 -3.73 9.57 21.44
C ALA A 302 -4.44 8.92 22.65
N SER A 303 -5.29 9.70 23.30
CA SER A 303 -6.24 9.19 24.29
C SER A 303 -7.67 9.50 23.81
N PRO A 304 -8.47 8.50 23.40
CA PRO A 304 -8.10 7.10 23.24
C PRO A 304 -7.17 6.87 22.02
N PRO A 305 -6.36 5.79 22.00
CA PRO A 305 -5.52 5.45 20.87
C PRO A 305 -6.36 4.96 19.68
N VAL A 306 -5.96 5.33 18.47
CA VAL A 306 -6.59 4.87 17.22
C VAL A 306 -5.64 3.93 16.49
N PRO A 307 -6.11 2.76 16.01
CA PRO A 307 -5.34 1.87 15.16
C PRO A 307 -4.74 2.54 13.91
N VAL A 308 -3.47 2.26 13.58
CA VAL A 308 -2.79 2.78 12.38
C VAL A 308 -2.24 1.64 11.53
N VAL A 309 -2.68 1.56 10.27
CA VAL A 309 -2.06 0.70 9.25
C VAL A 309 -1.20 1.56 8.33
N MET A 310 0.08 1.24 8.23
CA MET A 310 1.03 1.93 7.36
C MET A 310 1.28 1.12 6.09
N VAL A 311 1.28 1.80 4.95
CA VAL A 311 1.72 1.29 3.64
C VAL A 311 2.75 2.26 3.07
N THR A 312 3.76 1.79 2.33
CA THR A 312 4.97 2.60 2.05
C THR A 312 5.03 3.24 0.65
N SER A 313 4.14 2.87 -0.29
CA SER A 313 3.91 3.56 -1.57
C SER A 313 5.17 3.96 -2.39
N GLY A 314 5.19 5.18 -2.92
CA GLY A 314 6.18 5.75 -3.81
C GLY A 314 7.56 5.94 -3.20
N GLY A 315 8.44 6.54 -3.98
CA GLY A 315 9.86 6.71 -3.69
C GLY A 315 10.71 5.96 -4.70
N TYR A 316 11.50 6.73 -5.46
CA TYR A 316 12.10 6.33 -6.73
C TYR A 316 13.62 6.43 -6.72
N GLN A 317 14.23 6.70 -5.57
CA GLN A 317 15.68 6.71 -5.38
C GLN A 317 16.17 5.40 -4.74
N SER A 318 17.43 5.06 -4.99
CA SER A 318 18.04 3.83 -4.47
C SER A 318 18.15 3.79 -2.94
N ASN A 319 18.22 4.96 -2.29
CA ASN A 319 18.31 5.14 -0.84
C ASN A 319 16.94 5.12 -0.14
N ASN A 320 15.79 5.16 -0.83
CA ASN A 320 14.47 5.08 -0.19
C ASN A 320 14.33 3.85 0.71
N ALA A 321 14.86 2.69 0.30
CA ALA A 321 14.83 1.48 1.12
C ALA A 321 15.53 1.67 2.49
N LYS A 322 16.61 2.45 2.52
CA LYS A 322 17.31 2.79 3.77
C LYS A 322 16.46 3.73 4.62
N VAL A 323 15.92 4.80 4.02
CA VAL A 323 15.10 5.80 4.74
C VAL A 323 13.85 5.17 5.34
N ILE A 324 13.16 4.31 4.59
CA ILE A 324 12.01 3.54 5.11
C ILE A 324 12.43 2.64 6.28
N ALA A 325 13.55 1.92 6.15
CA ALA A 325 14.05 1.08 7.24
C ALA A 325 14.45 1.90 8.49
N ASP A 326 15.07 3.07 8.32
CA ASP A 326 15.42 3.97 9.42
C ASP A 326 14.17 4.53 10.11
N SER A 327 13.13 4.89 9.34
CA SER A 327 11.84 5.34 9.89
C SER A 327 11.14 4.25 10.68
N LEU A 328 11.06 3.04 10.13
CA LEU A 328 10.45 1.89 10.82
C LEU A 328 11.22 1.51 12.08
N ALA A 329 12.55 1.55 12.06
CA ALA A 329 13.38 1.36 13.25
C ALA A 329 13.05 2.40 14.34
N ASN A 330 12.98 3.68 13.98
CA ASN A 330 12.58 4.75 14.91
C ASN A 330 11.18 4.50 15.51
N LEU A 331 10.21 4.06 14.70
CA LEU A 331 8.85 3.74 15.18
C LEU A 331 8.83 2.52 16.13
N ILE A 332 9.69 1.52 15.90
CA ILE A 332 9.85 0.36 16.79
C ILE A 332 10.49 0.79 18.11
N ASP A 333 11.60 1.53 18.08
CA ASP A 333 12.30 2.02 19.29
C ASP A 333 11.38 2.87 20.17
N LYS A 334 10.46 3.60 19.53
CA LYS A 334 9.46 4.43 20.18
C LYS A 334 8.21 3.67 20.62
N ALA A 335 8.16 2.35 20.44
CA ALA A 335 7.00 1.49 20.73
C ALA A 335 5.69 1.96 20.07
N SER A 336 5.80 2.70 18.96
CA SER A 336 4.66 3.19 18.18
C SER A 336 4.09 2.10 17.26
N VAL A 337 4.97 1.21 16.80
CA VAL A 337 4.62 -0.07 16.16
C VAL A 337 5.00 -1.18 17.14
N PRO A 338 4.08 -2.09 17.50
CA PRO A 338 4.39 -3.15 18.45
C PRO A 338 5.44 -4.09 17.84
N PHE A 339 6.58 -4.17 18.53
CA PHE A 339 7.54 -5.26 18.35
C PHE A 339 7.25 -6.29 19.42
N ILE A 340 6.84 -7.49 19.00
CA ILE A 340 6.55 -8.57 19.93
C ILE A 340 7.45 -9.73 19.54
N PRO A 341 8.54 -9.97 20.30
CA PRO A 341 9.42 -11.08 20.01
C PRO A 341 8.66 -12.41 20.22
N PRO A 342 9.04 -13.49 19.50
CA PRO A 342 8.29 -14.75 19.49
C PRO A 342 8.04 -15.40 20.87
N TYR A 343 8.74 -14.97 21.92
CA TYR A 343 8.73 -15.58 23.26
C TYR A 343 7.90 -14.83 24.33
N GLU A 344 7.30 -13.66 24.03
CA GLU A 344 6.52 -12.87 25.02
C GLU A 344 5.01 -12.78 24.73
N THR A 345 4.43 -13.79 24.06
CA THR A 345 2.99 -13.86 23.78
C THR A 345 2.09 -13.87 25.02
N LEU A 346 2.63 -14.02 26.24
CA LEU A 346 1.86 -14.10 27.48
C LEU A 346 1.62 -12.75 28.20
N ARG A 347 2.37 -11.67 27.92
CA ARG A 347 2.19 -10.37 28.62
C ARG A 347 1.33 -9.35 27.87
N TYR A 348 1.13 -9.51 26.56
CA TYR A 348 0.34 -8.56 25.75
C TYR A 348 -1.19 -8.72 25.88
N ALA A 349 -1.66 -9.79 26.55
CA ALA A 349 -3.08 -10.09 26.74
C ALA A 349 -3.84 -9.01 27.56
N GLU A 350 -3.15 -8.18 28.35
CA GLU A 350 -3.78 -7.13 29.15
C GLU A 350 -4.08 -5.84 28.35
N TRP A 351 -3.33 -5.56 27.26
CA TRP A 351 -3.59 -4.40 26.38
C TRP A 351 -4.76 -4.64 25.42
N SER A 352 -4.95 -5.90 24.96
CA SER A 352 -6.03 -6.28 24.04
C SER A 352 -7.44 -6.05 24.60
N ILE A 353 -7.59 -6.01 25.93
CA ILE A 353 -8.89 -5.83 26.61
C ILE A 353 -9.39 -4.38 26.51
N VAL A 354 -8.49 -3.39 26.43
CA VAL A 354 -8.89 -1.97 26.37
C VAL A 354 -9.42 -1.59 24.98
N CYS A 355 -8.86 -2.13 23.90
CA CYS A 355 -9.35 -1.90 22.53
C CYS A 355 -10.57 -2.78 22.16
N ALA A 356 -10.68 -4.01 22.69
CA ALA A 356 -11.78 -4.92 22.38
C ALA A 356 -13.13 -4.53 23.03
N SER A 357 -13.12 -3.63 24.03
CA SER A 357 -14.34 -3.21 24.74
C SER A 357 -15.37 -2.44 23.89
N ARG A 358 -15.07 -2.14 22.62
CA ARG A 358 -16.00 -1.53 21.65
C ARG A 358 -16.47 -2.47 20.53
N ILE A 359 -15.98 -3.71 20.46
CA ILE A 359 -16.43 -4.69 19.46
C ILE A 359 -17.34 -5.70 20.16
N ALA A 360 -18.60 -5.76 19.77
CA ALA A 360 -19.60 -6.65 20.35
C ALA A 360 -19.10 -8.12 20.37
N PRO A 361 -19.24 -8.87 21.48
CA PRO A 361 -18.73 -10.22 21.58
C PRO A 361 -19.56 -11.19 20.72
N VAL A 362 -18.98 -11.72 19.65
CA VAL A 362 -19.54 -12.85 18.92
C VAL A 362 -19.18 -14.13 19.67
N ARG A 363 -20.18 -14.86 20.18
CA ARG A 363 -20.03 -16.18 20.79
C ARG A 363 -19.52 -17.18 19.73
N LEU A 364 -18.35 -17.77 19.97
CA LEU A 364 -17.83 -18.92 19.22
C LEU A 364 -18.32 -20.21 19.88
N LEU A 365 -18.89 -21.11 19.08
CA LEU A 365 -19.10 -22.52 19.41
C LEU A 365 -17.87 -23.31 18.93
N ASP A 366 -17.35 -24.19 19.77
CA ASP A 366 -16.14 -25.00 19.55
C ASP A 366 -16.26 -25.98 18.36
N PRO A 367 -15.17 -26.28 17.62
CA PRO A 367 -15.09 -27.43 16.73
C PRO A 367 -14.19 -28.56 17.28
N LEU A 368 -14.72 -29.78 17.13
CA LEU A 368 -14.02 -31.06 17.28
C LEU A 368 -12.92 -31.23 16.21
N PHE A 369 -11.71 -31.56 16.64
CA PHE A 369 -10.57 -31.92 15.80
C PHE A 369 -10.64 -33.39 15.36
N THR A 370 -10.39 -33.67 14.08
CA THR A 370 -9.87 -34.96 13.62
C THR A 370 -8.80 -34.74 12.55
N HIS A 371 -7.62 -35.31 12.83
CA HIS A 371 -6.43 -35.36 11.98
C HIS A 371 -6.65 -36.13 10.67
N CYS A 372 -6.01 -35.70 9.58
CA CYS A 372 -5.63 -36.55 8.47
C CYS A 372 -4.30 -36.10 7.84
N ASP A 373 -3.41 -37.08 7.66
CA ASP A 373 -2.05 -37.00 7.14
C ASP A 373 -1.97 -36.73 5.62
N LEU A 374 -0.87 -36.11 5.19
CA LEU A 374 -0.45 -35.94 3.80
C LEU A 374 0.68 -36.91 3.45
N PRO A 375 0.74 -37.43 2.21
CA PRO A 375 2.00 -37.89 1.63
C PRO A 375 2.52 -36.94 0.54
N ALA A 376 3.85 -36.90 0.46
CA ALA A 376 4.66 -36.15 -0.49
C ALA A 376 4.79 -36.85 -1.84
N ASP A 377 4.91 -36.08 -2.94
CA ASP A 377 5.69 -36.51 -4.11
C ASP A 377 6.25 -35.31 -4.92
N LYS A 378 7.34 -35.61 -5.63
CA LYS A 378 8.36 -34.81 -6.29
C LYS A 378 8.09 -34.59 -7.79
N SER A 379 8.94 -33.73 -8.37
CA SER A 379 9.28 -33.51 -9.79
C SER A 379 8.35 -32.53 -10.54
N LEU A 380 8.80 -31.69 -11.48
CA LEU A 380 9.95 -31.74 -12.38
C LEU A 380 10.34 -30.30 -12.81
N PHE A 381 11.63 -30.01 -12.93
CA PHE A 381 12.17 -28.77 -13.47
C PHE A 381 12.19 -28.80 -15.01
N ILE A 382 11.75 -27.73 -15.67
CA ILE A 382 12.07 -27.45 -17.08
C ILE A 382 12.62 -26.02 -17.14
N GLY A 383 13.85 -25.90 -17.63
CA GLY A 383 14.58 -24.64 -17.78
C GLY A 383 14.39 -24.06 -19.17
N ASP A 384 14.11 -22.76 -19.23
CA ASP A 384 14.13 -21.98 -20.46
C ASP A 384 15.20 -20.90 -20.36
N THR A 385 16.27 -21.07 -21.13
CA THR A 385 17.34 -20.09 -21.32
C THR A 385 17.03 -19.19 -22.51
N VAL A 386 16.92 -17.88 -22.28
CA VAL A 386 16.98 -16.85 -23.34
C VAL A 386 18.18 -15.93 -23.05
N PRO A 387 18.98 -15.52 -24.05
CA PRO A 387 20.30 -14.93 -23.81
C PRO A 387 20.22 -13.51 -23.22
N ARG A 388 20.76 -13.32 -22.01
CA ARG A 388 20.87 -12.05 -21.27
C ARG A 388 21.65 -10.92 -21.97
N LYS A 389 22.30 -11.17 -23.12
CA LYS A 389 23.13 -10.17 -23.82
C LYS A 389 22.32 -9.18 -24.67
N ALA A 390 21.11 -9.54 -25.12
CA ALA A 390 20.28 -8.65 -25.96
C ALA A 390 19.60 -7.52 -25.17
N MET A 391 19.22 -7.74 -23.89
CA MET A 391 18.52 -6.71 -23.09
C MET A 391 19.42 -5.56 -22.61
N LYS A 392 20.73 -5.77 -22.45
CA LYS A 392 21.63 -4.70 -22.00
C LYS A 392 21.77 -3.57 -23.02
N GLY A 393 21.70 -3.88 -24.31
CA GLY A 393 21.74 -2.87 -25.38
C GLY A 393 20.47 -2.01 -25.44
N LEU A 394 19.31 -2.63 -25.24
CA LEU A 394 18.01 -1.95 -25.28
C LEU A 394 17.82 -0.96 -24.11
N CYS A 395 18.27 -1.33 -22.91
CA CYS A 395 18.11 -0.46 -21.73
C CYS A 395 19.04 0.77 -21.73
N ASN A 396 20.20 0.72 -22.38
CA ASN A 396 21.06 1.90 -22.52
C ASN A 396 20.50 2.91 -23.53
N ALA A 397 19.81 2.46 -24.58
CA ALA A 397 19.14 3.34 -25.54
C ALA A 397 17.88 4.03 -24.96
N PHE A 398 17.18 3.37 -24.04
CA PHE A 398 15.98 3.91 -23.38
C PHE A 398 16.30 4.95 -22.29
N ARG A 399 17.36 4.76 -21.49
CA ARG A 399 17.75 5.74 -20.45
C ARG A 399 17.98 7.14 -20.98
N ASN A 400 18.49 7.27 -22.21
CA ASN A 400 18.78 8.57 -22.82
C ASN A 400 17.55 9.25 -23.46
N ASN A 401 16.38 8.60 -23.49
CA ASN A 401 15.15 9.12 -24.13
C ASN A 401 13.93 9.20 -23.18
N ILE A 402 14.07 8.84 -21.89
CA ILE A 402 12.94 8.91 -20.93
C ILE A 402 12.66 10.36 -20.50
N SER A 403 13.62 11.27 -20.60
CA SER A 403 13.39 12.70 -20.31
C SER A 403 12.41 13.37 -21.30
N SER A 404 12.24 12.83 -22.49
CA SER A 404 11.33 13.37 -23.52
C SER A 404 9.93 12.73 -23.50
N PHE A 405 9.75 11.54 -22.92
CA PHE A 405 8.45 10.85 -22.90
C PHE A 405 7.57 11.23 -21.69
N VAL A 406 8.18 11.50 -20.53
CA VAL A 406 7.45 11.95 -19.33
C VAL A 406 6.94 13.38 -19.49
N VAL A 407 7.63 14.21 -20.28
CA VAL A 407 7.27 15.63 -20.53
C VAL A 407 6.18 15.79 -21.60
N SER A 408 5.92 14.78 -22.44
CA SER A 408 5.04 14.92 -23.61
C SER A 408 3.53 14.85 -23.30
N ARG A 409 3.12 14.63 -22.05
CA ARG A 409 1.69 14.64 -21.68
C ARG A 409 1.06 16.05 -21.66
N SER A 410 1.86 17.11 -21.74
CA SER A 410 1.36 18.49 -21.80
C SER A 410 0.90 18.95 -23.19
N LEU A 411 1.12 18.18 -24.28
CA LEU A 411 0.80 18.64 -25.65
C LEU A 411 -0.27 17.81 -26.40
N LEU A 412 -0.74 16.69 -25.86
CA LEU A 412 -1.59 15.74 -26.63
C LEU A 412 -3.06 15.68 -26.20
N LEU A 413 -3.55 16.64 -25.40
CA LEU A 413 -4.96 16.73 -25.00
C LEU A 413 -5.71 17.94 -25.59
N THR A 414 -5.14 18.68 -26.55
CA THR A 414 -5.78 19.87 -27.15
C THR A 414 -6.22 19.69 -28.60
N VAL A 415 -6.48 18.47 -29.05
CA VAL A 415 -7.11 18.22 -30.35
C VAL A 415 -8.11 17.09 -30.20
N HIS A 416 -9.33 17.40 -29.75
CA HIS A 416 -10.60 16.76 -30.14
C HIS A 416 -11.75 17.43 -29.36
N SER A 417 -12.08 18.65 -29.79
CA SER A 417 -13.38 19.28 -29.57
C SER A 417 -13.52 20.42 -30.57
N VAL A 418 -13.98 20.06 -31.77
CA VAL A 418 -14.77 20.92 -32.66
C VAL A 418 -16.19 20.43 -32.58
#